data_AF-A0A838DKQ5-F1
#
_entry.id   AF-A0A838DKQ5-F1
#
_cell.length_a   1.000
_cell.length_b   1.000
_cell.length_c   1.000
_cell.angle_alpha   90.00
_cell.angle_beta   90.00
_cell.angle_gamma   90.00
#
_symmetry.space_group_name_H-M   'P 1'
#
loop_
_entity.id
_entity.type
_entity.pdbx_description
1 polymer ?
#
loop_
_entity_poly.entity_id
_entity_poly.type
_entity_poly.pdbx_seq_one_letter_code
_entity_poly.pdbx_strand_id
1 'polypeptide(L)'
;GYVEESIMPRLYREAPLNSIWEGSGNVNCLDVLRAMGKEPASVQAFLAEVTRAQGTDARLDAAIARLKRELADASNIEVRARYLVEQMALIYQGALLVQYGSAAVADAFCASRLAGDWGRAFGTLPVGTDFAAILERARVNV
;
A
#
# COMPACT_ATOMS: atom_id res chain seq x y z
N GLY A 1 4.62 -1.85 -27.71
CA GLY A 1 4.36 -2.48 -26.40
C GLY A 1 5.47 -3.45 -26.04
N TYR A 2 5.70 -4.47 -26.87
CA TYR A 2 6.74 -5.49 -26.62
C TYR A 2 8.07 -5.22 -27.35
N VAL A 3 8.03 -4.54 -28.49
CA VAL A 3 9.21 -4.23 -29.31
C VAL A 3 9.98 -3.02 -28.75
N GLU A 4 11.31 -3.06 -28.81
CA GLU A 4 12.24 -2.10 -28.17
C GLU A 4 12.13 -0.67 -28.74
N GLU A 5 11.49 -0.50 -29.89
CA GLU A 5 11.16 0.80 -30.48
C GLU A 5 10.07 1.54 -29.68
N SER A 6 9.32 0.83 -28.83
CA SER A 6 8.39 1.45 -27.87
C SER A 6 9.04 1.65 -26.51
N ILE A 7 8.52 2.58 -25.69
CA ILE A 7 9.11 2.87 -24.37
C ILE A 7 8.94 1.74 -23.34
N MET A 8 7.94 0.88 -23.51
CA MET A 8 7.52 -0.08 -22.49
C MET A 8 8.56 -1.16 -22.14
N PRO A 9 9.28 -1.79 -23.08
CA PRO A 9 10.30 -2.79 -22.75
C PRO A 9 11.43 -2.20 -21.92
N ARG A 10 11.85 -0.97 -22.22
CA ARG A 10 12.85 -0.26 -21.43
C ARG A 10 12.37 -0.03 -19.99
N LEU A 11 11.16 0.52 -19.80
CA LEU A 11 10.59 0.72 -18.46
C LEU A 11 10.48 -0.60 -17.68
N TYR A 12 10.10 -1.69 -18.35
CA TYR A 12 10.01 -3.01 -17.73
C TYR A 12 11.37 -3.54 -17.29
N ARG A 13 12.41 -3.42 -18.14
CA ARG A 13 13.77 -3.85 -17.81
C ARG A 13 14.41 -2.99 -16.71
N GLU A 14 14.05 -1.72 -16.62
CA GLU A 14 14.55 -0.78 -15.60
C GLU A 14 13.85 -0.96 -14.23
N ALA A 15 12.58 -1.37 -14.20
CA ALA A 15 11.79 -1.44 -12.96
C ALA A 15 12.44 -2.23 -11.79
N PRO A 16 13.11 -3.38 -11.99
CA PRO A 16 13.76 -4.11 -10.91
C PRO A 16 14.87 -3.33 -10.21
N LEU A 17 15.55 -2.41 -10.90
CA LEU A 17 16.66 -1.63 -10.35
C LEU A 17 16.23 -0.88 -9.08
N ASN A 18 15.04 -0.25 -9.11
CA ASN A 18 14.49 0.53 -8.00
C ASN A 18 14.25 -0.31 -6.73
N SER A 19 14.07 -1.62 -6.88
CA SER A 19 13.84 -2.54 -5.75
C SER A 19 15.11 -3.20 -5.21
N ILE A 20 16.24 -3.00 -5.89
CA ILE A 20 17.55 -3.57 -5.55
C ILE A 20 18.50 -2.49 -5.03
N TRP A 21 18.49 -1.33 -5.69
CA TRP A 21 19.38 -0.23 -5.37
C TRP A 21 19.11 0.31 -3.96
N GLU A 22 20.18 0.57 -3.21
CA GLU A 22 20.14 1.06 -1.82
C GLU A 22 19.38 0.19 -0.81
N GLY A 23 19.20 -1.10 -1.11
CA GLY A 23 18.62 -2.06 -0.19
C GLY A 23 17.52 -2.87 -0.85
N SER A 24 17.75 -4.18 -0.97
CA SER A 24 16.69 -5.09 -1.41
C SER A 24 15.51 -5.08 -0.44
N GLY A 25 14.33 -5.54 -0.88
CA GLY A 25 13.13 -5.54 -0.05
C GLY A 25 13.30 -6.17 1.36
N ASN A 26 14.18 -7.15 1.54
CA ASN A 26 14.48 -7.70 2.88
C ASN A 26 15.17 -6.68 3.78
N VAL A 27 16.19 -6.00 3.25
CA VAL A 27 16.96 -5.00 3.98
C VAL A 27 16.04 -3.85 4.41
N ASN A 28 15.21 -3.36 3.50
CA ASN A 28 14.25 -2.29 3.81
C ASN A 28 13.27 -2.70 4.91
N CYS A 29 12.76 -3.95 4.87
CA CYS A 29 11.83 -4.41 5.91
C CYS A 29 12.52 -4.54 7.28
N LEU A 30 13.75 -5.07 7.31
CA LEU A 30 14.52 -5.18 8.55
C LEU A 30 14.95 -3.81 9.09
N ASP A 31 15.20 -2.83 8.22
CA ASP A 31 15.49 -1.45 8.62
C ASP A 31 14.27 -0.76 9.24
N VAL A 32 13.06 -1.00 8.71
CA VAL A 32 11.82 -0.54 9.36
C VAL A 32 11.68 -1.16 10.75
N LEU A 33 11.85 -2.48 10.89
CA LEU A 33 11.80 -3.12 12.21
C LEU A 33 12.87 -2.57 13.16
N ARG A 34 14.08 -2.31 12.66
CA ARG A 34 15.17 -1.71 13.44
C ARG A 34 14.78 -0.31 13.91
N ALA A 35 14.17 0.51 13.06
CA ALA A 35 13.68 1.84 13.42
C ALA A 35 12.58 1.76 14.49
N MET A 36 11.62 0.85 14.33
CA MET A 36 10.55 0.63 15.31
C MET A 36 11.08 0.22 16.68
N GLY A 37 12.09 -0.66 16.72
CA GLY A 37 12.72 -1.11 17.97
C GLY A 37 13.59 -0.03 18.63
N LYS A 38 14.33 0.74 17.83
CA LYS A 38 15.22 1.81 18.32
C LYS A 38 14.45 3.05 18.75
N GLU A 39 13.38 3.39 18.05
CA GLU A 39 12.55 4.56 18.29
C GLU A 39 11.06 4.18 18.28
N PRO A 40 10.53 3.65 19.39
CA PRO A 40 9.12 3.22 19.48
C PRO A 40 8.11 4.35 19.24
N ALA A 41 8.51 5.61 19.43
CA ALA A 41 7.69 6.78 19.11
C ALA A 41 7.34 6.87 17.61
N SER A 42 8.18 6.32 16.72
CA SER A 42 7.90 6.27 15.28
C SER A 42 6.63 5.47 14.96
N VAL A 43 6.40 4.36 15.66
CA VAL A 43 5.18 3.55 15.53
C VAL A 43 3.96 4.35 15.99
N GLN A 44 4.08 5.09 17.11
CA GLN A 44 2.99 5.92 17.61
C GLN A 44 2.66 7.06 16.64
N ALA A 45 3.67 7.71 16.07
CA ALA A 45 3.48 8.76 15.07
C ALA A 45 2.80 8.21 13.81
N PHE A 46 3.26 7.06 13.30
CA PHE A 46 2.63 6.38 12.17
C PHE A 46 1.16 6.05 12.46
N LEU A 47 0.88 5.43 13.61
CA LEU A 47 -0.48 5.06 13.99
C LEU A 47 -1.37 6.30 14.15
N ALA A 48 -0.87 7.37 14.77
CA ALA A 48 -1.60 8.62 14.91
C ALA A 48 -1.98 9.19 13.52
N GLU A 49 -1.03 9.22 12.58
CA GLU A 49 -1.28 9.73 11.22
C GLU A 49 -2.34 8.91 10.48
N VAL A 50 -2.22 7.58 10.42
CA VAL A 50 -3.22 6.76 9.72
C VAL A 50 -4.58 6.78 10.41
N THR A 51 -4.63 6.98 11.74
CA THR A 51 -5.90 7.07 12.46
C THR A 51 -6.69 8.35 12.20
N ARG A 52 -6.09 9.38 11.58
CA ARG A 52 -6.83 10.58 11.15
C ARG A 52 -7.92 10.27 10.13
N ALA A 53 -7.79 9.18 9.38
CA ALA A 53 -8.78 8.70 8.43
C ALA A 53 -9.91 7.85 9.07
N GLN A 54 -9.85 7.58 10.38
CA GLN A 54 -10.78 6.66 11.04
C GLN A 54 -12.24 7.07 10.91
N GLY A 55 -13.12 6.08 10.76
CA GLY A 55 -14.57 6.29 10.64
C GLY A 55 -15.03 6.69 9.24
N THR A 56 -14.10 6.92 8.30
CA THR A 56 -14.45 7.24 6.90
C THR A 56 -14.67 5.99 6.07
N ASP A 57 -13.95 4.90 6.35
CA ASP A 57 -14.08 3.61 5.64
C ASP A 57 -13.86 2.42 6.59
N ALA A 58 -14.86 1.57 6.73
CA ALA A 58 -14.82 0.43 7.64
C ALA A 58 -13.73 -0.61 7.32
N ARG A 59 -13.33 -0.75 6.04
CA ARG A 59 -12.28 -1.68 5.60
C ARG A 59 -10.91 -1.15 6.01
N LEU A 60 -10.69 0.17 5.88
CA LEU A 60 -9.49 0.82 6.40
C LEU A 60 -9.41 0.71 7.93
N ASP A 61 -10.52 0.97 8.63
CA ASP A 61 -10.58 0.84 10.09
C ASP A 61 -10.24 -0.58 10.55
N ALA A 62 -10.78 -1.59 9.88
CA ALA A 62 -10.47 -2.99 10.15
C ALA A 62 -8.99 -3.32 9.90
N ALA A 63 -8.41 -2.79 8.82
CA ALA A 63 -6.99 -2.97 8.50
C ALA A 63 -6.08 -2.30 9.55
N ILE A 64 -6.38 -1.06 9.96
CA ILE A 64 -5.66 -0.36 11.03
C ILE A 64 -5.74 -1.15 12.35
N ALA A 65 -6.93 -1.63 12.71
CA ALA A 65 -7.12 -2.43 13.93
C ALA A 65 -6.34 -3.75 13.88
N ARG A 66 -6.29 -4.42 12.72
CA ARG A 66 -5.47 -5.61 12.50
C ARG A 66 -3.99 -5.29 12.66
N LEU A 67 -3.50 -4.23 11.99
CA LEU A 67 -2.09 -3.83 12.09
C LEU A 67 -1.69 -3.51 13.53
N LYS A 68 -2.53 -2.83 14.32
CA LYS A 68 -2.26 -2.57 15.75
C LYS A 68 -2.04 -3.86 16.54
N ARG A 69 -2.83 -4.92 16.28
CA ARG A 69 -2.64 -6.23 16.93
C ARG A 69 -1.36 -6.91 16.47
N GLU A 70 -1.10 -6.89 15.16
CA GLU A 70 0.10 -7.50 14.57
C GLU A 70 1.38 -6.86 15.10
N LEU A 71 1.41 -5.53 15.26
CA LEU A 71 2.55 -4.78 15.81
C LEU A 71 2.74 -4.98 17.33
N ALA A 72 1.67 -5.33 18.05
CA ALA A 72 1.77 -5.65 19.48
C ALA A 72 2.38 -7.05 19.73
N ASP A 73 2.36 -7.93 18.72
CA ASP A 73 2.97 -9.26 18.78
C ASP A 73 4.41 -9.23 18.23
N ALA A 74 5.37 -9.21 19.15
CA ALA A 74 6.80 -9.26 18.82
C ALA A 74 7.30 -10.66 18.41
N SER A 75 6.47 -11.71 18.50
CA SER A 75 6.87 -13.07 18.15
C SER A 75 7.15 -13.20 16.66
N ASN A 76 8.30 -13.82 16.33
CA ASN A 76 8.74 -14.06 14.95
C ASN A 76 8.70 -12.81 14.05
N ILE A 77 8.95 -11.62 14.62
CA ILE A 77 8.73 -10.35 13.93
C ILE A 77 9.56 -10.22 12.65
N GLU A 78 10.79 -10.74 12.64
CA GLU A 78 11.65 -10.75 11.45
C GLU A 78 11.08 -11.63 10.32
N VAL A 79 10.48 -12.78 10.65
CA VAL A 79 9.80 -13.66 9.68
C VAL A 79 8.59 -12.95 9.07
N ARG A 80 7.89 -12.15 9.88
CA ARG A 80 6.70 -11.37 9.49
C ARG A 80 7.04 -10.00 8.90
N ALA A 81 8.31 -9.62 8.83
CA ALA A 81 8.75 -8.25 8.49
C ALA A 81 8.15 -7.75 7.18
N ARG A 82 8.22 -8.54 6.11
CA ARG A 82 7.65 -8.16 4.81
C ARG A 82 6.15 -7.92 4.86
N TYR A 83 5.42 -8.82 5.51
CA TYR A 83 3.98 -8.68 5.66
C TYR A 83 3.62 -7.42 6.46
N LEU A 84 4.28 -7.19 7.60
CA LEU A 84 4.04 -6.00 8.43
C LEU A 84 4.29 -4.71 7.65
N VAL A 85 5.43 -4.61 6.98
CA VAL A 85 5.83 -3.42 6.23
C VAL A 85 4.94 -3.20 5.01
N GLU A 86 4.52 -4.26 4.32
CA GLU A 86 3.51 -4.18 3.27
C GLU A 86 2.18 -3.65 3.80
N GLN A 87 1.69 -4.18 4.92
CA GLN A 87 0.45 -3.70 5.54
C GLN A 87 0.57 -2.23 5.97
N MET A 88 1.70 -1.81 6.55
CA MET A 88 1.96 -0.40 6.90
C MET A 88 1.89 0.50 5.65
N ALA A 89 2.53 0.09 4.55
CA ALA A 89 2.51 0.85 3.30
C ALA A 89 1.08 0.96 2.71
N LEU A 90 0.34 -0.16 2.64
CA LEU A 90 -1.02 -0.18 2.10
C LEU A 90 -1.99 0.64 2.96
N ILE A 91 -1.90 0.54 4.29
CA ILE A 91 -2.74 1.31 5.20
C ILE A 91 -2.43 2.81 5.11
N TYR A 92 -1.15 3.18 4.98
CA TYR A 92 -0.77 4.58 4.79
C TYR A 92 -1.30 5.14 3.47
N GLN A 93 -1.15 4.39 2.37
CA GLN A 93 -1.73 4.75 1.07
C GLN A 93 -3.26 4.89 1.16
N GLY A 94 -3.94 3.94 1.80
CA GLY A 94 -5.39 3.97 2.01
C GLY A 94 -5.82 5.20 2.82
N ALA A 95 -5.14 5.49 3.93
CA ALA A 95 -5.44 6.65 4.77
C ALA A 95 -5.27 7.98 4.02
N LEU A 96 -4.25 8.11 3.15
CA LEU A 96 -4.06 9.29 2.33
C LEU A 96 -5.12 9.42 1.23
N LEU A 97 -5.48 8.31 0.57
CA LEU A 97 -6.52 8.31 -0.45
C LEU A 97 -7.89 8.66 0.11
N VAL A 98 -8.23 8.14 1.29
CA VAL A 98 -9.48 8.43 1.98
C VAL A 98 -9.56 9.89 2.42
N GLN A 99 -8.46 10.46 2.94
CA GLN A 99 -8.45 11.84 3.42
C GLN A 99 -8.38 12.88 2.29
N TYR A 100 -7.64 12.59 1.21
CA TYR A 100 -7.23 13.62 0.23
C TYR A 100 -7.42 13.20 -1.23
N GLY A 101 -7.78 11.94 -1.48
CA GLY A 101 -7.90 11.38 -2.82
C GLY A 101 -9.30 11.53 -3.44
N SER A 102 -9.45 10.99 -4.65
CA SER A 102 -10.77 10.82 -5.26
C SER A 102 -11.51 9.67 -4.57
N ALA A 103 -12.78 9.90 -4.23
CA ALA A 103 -13.63 8.91 -3.56
C ALA A 103 -13.69 7.58 -4.32
N ALA A 104 -13.80 7.62 -5.66
CA ALA A 104 -13.83 6.40 -6.49
C ALA A 104 -12.51 5.61 -6.41
N VAL A 105 -11.37 6.29 -6.33
CA VAL A 105 -10.06 5.64 -6.18
C VAL A 105 -9.89 5.09 -4.77
N ALA A 106 -10.29 5.85 -3.75
CA ALA A 106 -10.21 5.43 -2.35
C ALA A 106 -11.06 4.19 -2.07
N ASP A 107 -12.30 4.17 -2.56
CA ASP A 107 -13.21 3.02 -2.45
C ASP A 107 -12.64 1.78 -3.12
N ALA A 108 -12.24 1.89 -4.40
CA ALA A 108 -11.65 0.77 -5.14
C ALA A 108 -10.35 0.26 -4.48
N PHE A 109 -9.51 1.16 -3.95
CA PHE A 109 -8.29 0.79 -3.24
C PHE A 109 -8.61 0.05 -1.94
N CYS A 110 -9.55 0.55 -1.12
CA CYS A 110 -9.94 -0.10 0.13
C CYS A 110 -10.59 -1.47 -0.11
N ALA A 111 -11.47 -1.59 -1.12
CA ALA A 111 -12.09 -2.85 -1.49
C ALA A 111 -11.07 -3.92 -1.89
N SER A 112 -10.10 -3.54 -2.73
CA SER A 112 -9.12 -4.49 -3.24
C SER A 112 -7.95 -4.71 -2.30
N ARG A 113 -7.17 -3.66 -1.99
CA ARG A 113 -5.89 -3.79 -1.29
C ARG A 113 -6.03 -4.02 0.21
N LEU A 114 -7.13 -3.58 0.83
CA LEU A 114 -7.33 -3.72 2.28
C LEU A 114 -8.32 -4.81 2.66
N ALA A 115 -9.43 -4.93 1.93
CA ALA A 115 -10.44 -5.98 2.13
C ALA A 115 -10.18 -7.27 1.33
N GLY A 116 -9.23 -7.25 0.39
CA GLY A 116 -8.80 -8.46 -0.34
C GLY A 116 -9.69 -8.85 -1.51
N ASP A 117 -10.63 -8.00 -1.94
CA ASP A 117 -11.52 -8.27 -3.07
C ASP A 117 -10.79 -7.97 -4.41
N TRP A 118 -9.81 -8.81 -4.74
CA TRP A 118 -9.05 -8.80 -6.00
C TRP A 118 -8.34 -10.14 -6.24
N GLY A 119 -7.94 -10.37 -7.50
CA GLY A 119 -7.17 -11.54 -7.92
C GLY A 119 -5.68 -11.26 -8.10
N ARG A 120 -4.90 -12.29 -8.46
CA ARG A 120 -3.44 -12.17 -8.65
C ARG A 120 -3.02 -11.32 -9.85
N ALA A 121 -3.91 -11.17 -10.84
CA ALA A 121 -3.69 -10.34 -12.01
C ALA A 121 -4.46 -9.01 -11.89
N PHE A 122 -3.99 -7.97 -12.58
CA PHE A 122 -4.76 -6.74 -12.76
C PHE A 122 -6.08 -7.02 -13.52
N GLY A 123 -7.05 -6.11 -13.38
CA GLY A 123 -8.37 -6.25 -14.02
C GLY A 123 -9.39 -7.04 -13.19
N THR A 124 -9.14 -7.22 -11.90
CA THR A 124 -9.94 -8.06 -10.99
C THR A 124 -10.63 -7.25 -9.89
N LEU A 125 -10.90 -5.97 -10.14
CA LEU A 125 -11.61 -5.12 -9.18
C LEU A 125 -13.09 -5.54 -9.03
N PRO A 126 -13.71 -5.27 -7.88
CA PRO A 126 -15.07 -5.73 -7.58
C PRO A 126 -16.12 -5.15 -8.53
N VAL A 127 -17.23 -5.88 -8.69
CA VAL A 127 -18.43 -5.37 -9.35
C VAL A 127 -18.93 -4.14 -8.58
N GLY A 128 -19.26 -3.07 -9.31
CA GLY A 128 -19.67 -1.79 -8.72
C GLY A 128 -18.55 -0.75 -8.61
N THR A 129 -17.30 -1.12 -8.93
CA THR A 129 -16.20 -0.15 -9.04
C THR A 129 -16.53 0.93 -10.09
N ASP A 130 -16.42 2.21 -9.71
CA ASP A 130 -16.58 3.32 -10.65
C ASP A 130 -15.34 3.51 -11.53
N PHE A 131 -15.21 2.64 -12.53
CA PHE A 131 -14.11 2.69 -13.48
C PHE A 131 -14.07 3.99 -14.29
N ALA A 132 -15.23 4.58 -14.60
CA ALA A 132 -15.30 5.80 -15.39
C ALA A 132 -14.64 6.96 -14.65
N ALA A 133 -14.99 7.18 -13.39
CA ALA A 133 -14.37 8.24 -12.58
C ALA A 133 -12.86 8.01 -12.36
N ILE A 134 -12.43 6.76 -12.16
CA ILE A 134 -11.01 6.42 -11.99
C ILE A 134 -10.22 6.72 -13.27
N LEU A 135 -10.74 6.30 -14.43
CA LEU A 135 -10.10 6.51 -15.72
C LEU A 135 -10.06 7.98 -16.10
N GLU A 136 -11.14 8.73 -15.88
CA GLU A 136 -11.18 10.16 -16.19
C GLU A 136 -10.16 10.93 -15.34
N ARG A 137 -10.03 10.61 -14.04
CA ARG A 137 -8.99 11.20 -13.18
C ARG A 137 -7.57 10.90 -13.65
N ALA A 138 -7.34 9.74 -14.26
CA ALA A 138 -6.03 9.33 -14.75
C ALA A 138 -5.73 9.80 -16.19
N ARG A 139 -6.71 10.42 -16.84
CA ARG A 139 -6.60 10.85 -18.22
C ARG A 139 -5.57 11.98 -18.31
N VAL A 140 -4.55 11.77 -19.12
CA VAL A 140 -3.61 12.84 -19.49
C VAL A 140 -4.27 13.62 -20.61
N ASN A 141 -4.48 14.93 -20.42
CA ASN A 141 -4.86 15.82 -21.50
C ASN A 141 -3.65 15.94 -22.43
N VAL A 142 -3.72 15.27 -23.59
CA VAL A 142 -2.73 15.37 -24.66
C VAL A 142 -3.31 16.25 -25.76
#